data_AF-A0A7J4DPV8-F1
#
_entry.id   AF-A0A7J4DPV8-F1
#
_cell.length_a   1.000
_cell.length_b   1.000
_cell.length_c   1.000
_cell.angle_alpha   90.00
_cell.angle_beta   90.00
_cell.angle_gamma   90.00
#
_symmetry.space_group_name_H-M   'P 1'
#
loop_
_entity.id
_entity.type
_entity.pdbx_description
1 polymer ?
#
loop_
_entity_poly.entity_id
_entity_poly.type
_entity_poly.pdbx_seq_one_letter_code
_entity_poly.pdbx_strand_id
1 'polypeptide(L)'
;MDSWNTSNVISMVTIVKIGGSLHSKGLTKNLFEDIKNFSKTESLVVVHGGGNTVTEIAEKLGKKQEFIVSPSGVKSRYTDKETASIFMMVMCGKINKEIVVSLQSLGVNAVGLGGVDGNILNAIRKKKLLIIDE
;
A
#
# COMPACT_ATOMS: atom_id res chain seq x y z
N MET A 1 -4.40 -19.48 38.67
CA MET A 1 -4.21 -19.67 37.22
C MET A 1 -3.99 -18.31 36.61
N ASP A 2 -2.72 -17.93 36.71
CA ASP A 2 -1.89 -17.08 35.85
C ASP A 2 -2.32 -15.64 35.57
N SER A 3 -1.81 -14.79 36.46
CA SER A 3 -1.17 -13.49 36.22
C SER A 3 -1.12 -13.02 34.77
N TRP A 4 -1.96 -12.03 34.45
CA TRP A 4 -1.67 -11.06 33.40
C TRP A 4 -0.46 -10.25 33.84
N ASN A 5 0.72 -10.74 33.50
CA ASN A 5 1.97 -10.04 33.69
C ASN A 5 1.95 -8.80 32.77
N THR A 6 1.64 -7.64 33.33
CA THR A 6 1.63 -6.34 32.64
C THR A 6 3.03 -5.78 32.45
N SER A 7 4.05 -6.63 32.26
CA SER A 7 5.30 -6.24 31.62
C SER A 7 5.17 -6.25 30.09
N ASN A 8 3.98 -5.83 29.60
CA ASN A 8 3.80 -5.40 28.22
C ASN A 8 4.57 -4.08 28.07
N VAL A 9 5.87 -4.22 27.84
CA VAL A 9 6.63 -3.25 27.06
C VAL A 9 5.74 -2.87 25.89
N ILE A 10 5.46 -1.58 25.70
CA ILE A 10 4.93 -1.10 24.44
C ILE A 10 5.94 -1.56 23.40
N SER A 11 5.69 -2.69 22.73
CA SER A 11 6.55 -3.16 21.66
C SER A 11 6.55 -2.02 20.66
N MET A 12 7.71 -1.44 20.37
CA MET A 12 7.77 -0.37 19.38
C MET A 12 7.07 -0.86 18.11
N VAL A 13 6.17 -0.02 17.59
CA VAL A 13 5.49 -0.29 16.32
C VAL A 13 6.30 0.39 15.23
N THR A 14 6.92 -0.41 14.37
CA THR A 14 7.68 0.10 13.23
C THR A 14 6.80 0.08 11.98
N ILE A 15 6.67 1.26 11.35
CA ILE A 15 5.89 1.43 10.13
C ILE A 15 6.85 1.47 8.94
N VAL A 16 6.75 0.48 8.05
CA VAL A 16 7.60 0.36 6.87
C VAL A 16 6.80 0.73 5.62
N LYS A 17 7.19 1.80 4.93
CA LYS A 17 6.63 2.15 3.63
C LYS A 17 7.37 1.43 2.51
N ILE A 18 6.71 0.50 1.83
CA ILE A 18 7.18 -0.06 0.56
C ILE A 18 6.68 0.83 -0.58
N GLY A 19 7.58 1.37 -1.38
CA GLY A 19 7.27 2.31 -2.45
C GLY A 19 8.25 2.25 -3.62
N GLY A 20 8.02 3.09 -4.63
CA GLY A 20 8.87 3.18 -5.81
C GLY A 20 8.71 2.03 -6.81
N SER A 21 9.69 1.87 -7.69
CA SER A 21 9.74 0.87 -8.76
C SER A 21 9.99 -0.57 -8.27
N LEU A 22 10.00 -0.79 -6.95
CA LEU A 22 10.14 -2.14 -6.37
C LEU A 22 9.07 -3.10 -6.91
N HIS A 23 7.85 -2.63 -7.17
CA HIS A 23 6.80 -3.49 -7.76
C HIS A 23 7.07 -3.84 -9.23
N SER A 24 7.69 -2.96 -10.02
CA SER A 24 7.99 -3.23 -11.44
C SER A 24 9.18 -4.16 -11.67
N LYS A 25 10.09 -4.29 -10.68
CA LYS A 25 11.20 -5.26 -10.71
C LYS A 25 10.93 -6.51 -9.85
N GLY A 26 9.72 -6.61 -9.30
CA GLY A 26 9.35 -7.62 -8.31
C GLY A 26 9.78 -7.23 -6.90
N LEU A 27 8.91 -7.49 -5.92
CA LEU A 27 9.24 -7.35 -4.51
C LEU A 27 10.39 -8.32 -4.19
N THR A 28 11.54 -7.79 -3.80
CA THR A 28 12.74 -8.60 -3.65
C THR A 28 12.64 -9.49 -2.42
N LYS A 29 13.08 -10.75 -2.55
CA LYS A 29 13.12 -11.71 -1.44
C LYS A 29 13.82 -11.14 -0.20
N ASN A 30 14.89 -10.38 -0.40
CA ASN A 30 15.67 -9.76 0.68
C ASN A 30 14.82 -8.81 1.53
N LEU A 31 13.95 -7.99 0.91
CA LEU A 31 13.07 -7.08 1.66
C LEU A 31 12.15 -7.84 2.62
N PHE A 32 11.58 -8.96 2.18
CA PHE A 32 10.69 -9.75 3.02
C PHE A 32 11.44 -10.53 4.11
N GLU A 33 12.67 -10.96 3.85
CA GLU A 33 13.53 -11.53 4.90
C GLU A 33 13.90 -10.47 5.95
N ASP A 34 14.15 -9.23 5.55
CA ASP A 34 14.37 -8.12 6.49
C ASP A 34 13.12 -7.87 7.34
N ILE A 35 11.95 -7.76 6.71
CA ILE A 35 10.66 -7.59 7.43
C ILE A 35 10.42 -8.75 8.41
N LYS A 36 10.68 -9.99 8.01
CA LYS A 36 10.59 -11.17 8.88
C LYS A 36 11.54 -11.08 10.07
N ASN A 37 12.75 -10.58 9.87
CA ASN A 37 13.71 -10.44 10.97
C ASN A 37 13.25 -9.37 11.97
N PHE A 38 12.74 -8.23 11.49
CA PHE A 38 12.15 -7.20 12.35
C PHE A 38 10.89 -7.70 13.10
N SER A 39 10.06 -8.52 12.46
CA SER A 39 8.82 -9.01 13.08
C SER A 39 9.05 -9.95 14.27
N LYS A 40 10.30 -10.38 14.52
CA LYS A 40 10.66 -11.20 15.69
C LYS A 40 10.81 -10.39 16.97
N THR A 41 11.07 -9.09 16.85
CA THR A 41 11.38 -8.20 17.99
C THR A 41 10.41 -7.04 18.10
N GLU A 42 9.74 -6.66 17.02
CA GLU A 42 8.87 -5.50 16.95
C GLU A 42 7.54 -5.81 16.27
N SER A 43 6.51 -5.04 16.63
CA SER A 43 5.25 -5.04 15.90
C SER A 43 5.42 -4.24 14.60
N LEU A 44 5.01 -4.81 13.46
CA LEU A 44 5.21 -4.17 12.15
C LEU A 44 3.90 -3.80 11.47
N VAL A 45 3.91 -2.62 10.86
CA VAL A 45 2.88 -2.19 9.91
C VAL A 45 3.54 -1.91 8.57
N VAL A 46 3.20 -2.68 7.54
CA VAL A 46 3.70 -2.49 6.18
C VAL A 46 2.68 -1.69 5.37
N VAL A 47 3.10 -0.54 4.84
CA VAL A 47 2.26 0.32 3.99
C VAL A 47 2.82 0.30 2.58
N HIS A 48 2.06 -0.16 1.59
CA HIS A 48 2.54 -0.30 0.21
C HIS A 48 1.96 0.74 -0.75
N GLY A 49 2.68 0.97 -1.85
CA GLY A 49 2.22 1.75 -3.00
C GLY A 49 1.89 0.81 -4.14
N GLY A 50 2.04 1.27 -5.39
CA GLY A 50 1.73 0.44 -6.55
C GLY A 50 1.27 1.18 -7.80
N GLY A 51 1.50 2.50 -7.89
CA GLY A 51 0.97 3.33 -8.98
C GLY A 51 1.34 2.81 -10.37
N ASN A 52 2.54 2.27 -10.55
CA ASN A 52 2.97 1.70 -11.84
C ASN A 52 2.16 0.46 -12.22
N THR A 53 1.95 -0.47 -11.29
CA THR A 53 1.12 -1.67 -11.49
C THR A 53 -0.33 -1.30 -11.78
N VAL A 54 -0.86 -0.25 -11.13
CA VAL A 54 -2.18 0.29 -11.46
C VAL A 54 -2.21 0.79 -12.90
N THR A 55 -1.20 1.56 -13.33
CA THR A 55 -1.12 2.03 -14.71
C THR A 55 -1.12 0.88 -15.71
N GLU A 56 -0.23 -0.08 -15.51
CA GLU A 56 -0.09 -1.24 -16.38
C GLU A 56 -1.39 -2.04 -16.51
N ILE A 57 -2.07 -2.32 -15.40
CA ILE A 57 -3.32 -3.08 -15.41
C ILE A 57 -4.45 -2.26 -16.02
N ALA A 58 -4.54 -0.97 -15.72
CA ALA A 58 -5.57 -0.12 -16.31
C ALA A 58 -5.42 -0.04 -17.84
N GLU A 59 -4.19 0.10 -18.35
CA GLU A 59 -3.91 0.09 -19.79
C GLU A 59 -4.29 -1.24 -20.43
N LYS A 60 -4.01 -2.38 -19.78
CA LYS A 60 -4.46 -3.71 -20.24
C LYS A 60 -5.98 -3.86 -20.26
N LEU A 61 -6.69 -3.13 -19.39
CA LEU A 61 -8.15 -3.05 -19.38
C LEU A 61 -8.71 -2.01 -20.36
N GLY A 62 -7.87 -1.38 -21.18
CA GLY A 62 -8.29 -0.34 -22.13
C GLY A 62 -8.49 1.05 -21.52
N LYS A 63 -8.18 1.23 -20.23
CA LYS A 63 -8.30 2.52 -19.54
C LYS A 63 -6.97 3.27 -19.54
N LYS A 64 -6.81 4.19 -20.51
CA LYS A 64 -5.65 5.10 -20.57
C LYS A 64 -5.55 5.92 -19.29
N GLN A 65 -4.32 6.08 -18.80
CA GLN A 65 -4.05 6.81 -17.57
C GLN A 65 -3.66 8.26 -17.84
N GLU A 66 -4.29 9.17 -17.10
CA GLU A 66 -4.06 10.60 -17.19
C GLU A 66 -3.40 11.11 -15.91
N PHE A 67 -2.51 12.09 -16.06
CA PHE A 67 -1.83 12.74 -14.95
C PHE A 67 -2.01 14.25 -15.05
N ILE A 68 -2.32 14.87 -13.92
CA ILE A 68 -2.51 16.31 -13.77
C ILE A 68 -1.44 16.87 -12.84
N VAL A 69 -1.06 18.12 -13.05
CA VAL A 69 -0.08 18.84 -12.21
C VAL A 69 -0.82 19.94 -11.46
N SER A 70 -0.67 19.99 -10.14
CA SER A 70 -1.24 21.08 -9.33
C SER A 70 -0.47 22.39 -9.52
N PRO A 71 -1.02 23.55 -9.12
CA PRO A 71 -0.28 24.82 -9.12
C PRO A 71 1.00 24.81 -8.27
N SER A 72 1.07 23.90 -7.29
CA SER A 72 2.27 23.67 -6.47
C SER A 72 3.29 22.72 -7.13
N GLY A 73 3.10 22.36 -8.40
CA GLY A 73 3.98 21.46 -9.17
C GLY A 73 3.80 19.97 -8.86
N VAL A 74 2.80 19.57 -8.08
CA VAL A 74 2.62 18.16 -7.70
C VAL A 74 1.88 17.42 -8.80
N LYS A 75 2.59 16.52 -9.49
CA LYS A 75 2.01 15.59 -10.46
C LYS A 75 1.23 14.48 -9.74
N SER A 76 -0.02 14.28 -10.14
CA SER A 76 -0.92 13.27 -9.57
C SER A 76 -1.76 12.60 -10.65
N ARG A 77 -2.21 11.36 -10.42
CA ARG A 77 -3.08 10.64 -11.36
C ARG A 77 -4.48 11.26 -11.32
N TYR A 78 -5.00 11.62 -12.48
CA TYR A 78 -6.43 11.91 -12.61
C TYR A 78 -7.21 10.61 -12.36
N THR A 79 -8.00 10.60 -11.29
CA THR A 79 -8.66 9.39 -10.81
C THR A 79 -10.17 9.59 -10.86
N ASP A 80 -10.76 9.22 -11.99
CA ASP A 80 -12.22 9.11 -12.13
C ASP A 80 -12.76 7.86 -11.43
N LYS A 81 -14.08 7.65 -11.48
CA LYS A 81 -14.75 6.52 -10.80
C LYS A 81 -14.23 5.16 -11.27
N GLU A 82 -14.01 5.02 -12.57
CA GLU A 82 -13.49 3.78 -13.17
C GLU A 82 -12.04 3.54 -12.73
N THR A 83 -11.19 4.55 -12.82
CA THR A 83 -9.80 4.50 -12.38
C THR A 83 -9.71 4.21 -10.88
N ALA A 84 -10.58 4.79 -10.05
CA ALA A 84 -10.65 4.48 -8.62
C ALA A 84 -11.00 3.02 -8.36
N SER A 85 -11.92 2.45 -9.14
CA SER A 85 -12.30 1.04 -9.04
C SER A 85 -11.13 0.13 -9.41
N ILE A 86 -10.43 0.42 -10.51
CA ILE A 86 -9.20 -0.29 -10.90
C ILE A 86 -8.12 -0.15 -9.82
N PHE A 87 -7.94 1.06 -9.27
CA PHE A 87 -6.99 1.33 -8.22
C PHE A 87 -7.23 0.44 -6.99
N MET A 88 -8.48 0.34 -6.54
CA MET A 88 -8.87 -0.52 -5.42
C MET A 88 -8.62 -2.00 -5.73
N MET A 89 -9.01 -2.48 -6.91
CA MET A 89 -8.77 -3.88 -7.33
C MET A 89 -7.28 -4.23 -7.32
N VAL A 90 -6.44 -3.36 -7.88
CA VAL A 90 -5.01 -3.61 -8.00
C VAL A 90 -4.30 -3.47 -6.65
N MET A 91 -4.57 -2.40 -5.90
CA MET A 91 -3.91 -2.17 -4.63
C MET A 91 -4.30 -3.22 -3.60
N CYS A 92 -5.60 -3.43 -3.37
CA CYS A 92 -6.11 -4.30 -2.31
C CYS A 92 -6.17 -5.78 -2.73
N GLY A 93 -6.45 -6.05 -4.01
CA GLY A 93 -6.63 -7.42 -4.51
C GLY A 93 -5.33 -8.08 -4.98
N LYS A 94 -4.49 -7.35 -5.70
CA LYS A 94 -3.23 -7.89 -6.23
C LYS A 94 -2.06 -7.63 -5.32
N ILE A 95 -1.65 -6.36 -5.19
CA ILE A 95 -0.37 -6.00 -4.54
C ILE A 95 -0.39 -6.35 -3.05
N ASN A 96 -1.46 -5.98 -2.36
CA ASN A 96 -1.64 -6.29 -0.94
C ASN A 96 -1.55 -7.80 -0.68
N LYS A 97 -2.16 -8.62 -1.55
CA LYS A 97 -2.16 -10.08 -1.39
C LYS A 97 -0.84 -10.72 -1.78
N GLU A 98 -0.13 -10.20 -2.77
CA GLU A 98 1.25 -10.62 -3.08
C GLU A 98 2.19 -10.38 -1.90
N ILE A 99 2.06 -9.25 -1.19
CA ILE A 99 2.82 -8.97 0.04
C ILE A 99 2.46 -9.98 1.14
N VAL A 100 1.16 -10.21 1.38
CA VAL A 100 0.70 -11.17 2.40
C VAL A 100 1.21 -12.56 2.12
N VAL A 101 1.05 -13.07 0.89
CA VAL A 101 1.55 -14.38 0.47
C VAL A 101 3.06 -14.46 0.64
N SER A 102 3.82 -13.43 0.26
CA SER A 102 5.27 -13.42 0.41
C SER A 102 5.70 -13.54 1.87
N LEU A 103 5.09 -12.76 2.76
CA LEU A 103 5.38 -12.83 4.20
C LEU A 103 4.96 -14.17 4.82
N GLN A 104 3.77 -14.66 4.49
CA GLN A 104 3.27 -15.95 4.98
C GLN A 104 4.13 -17.12 4.48
N SER A 105 4.66 -17.05 3.26
CA SER A 105 5.61 -18.05 2.73
C SER A 105 6.92 -18.12 3.52
N LEU A 106 7.27 -17.05 4.24
CA LEU A 106 8.42 -16.99 5.14
C LEU A 106 8.08 -17.33 6.61
N GLY A 107 6.85 -17.76 6.89
CA GLY A 107 6.36 -18.08 8.23
C GLY A 107 5.90 -16.88 9.04
N VAL A 108 5.77 -15.69 8.43
CA VAL A 108 5.24 -14.50 9.11
C VAL A 108 3.73 -14.45 8.89
N ASN A 109 2.96 -14.58 9.98
CA ASN A 109 1.51 -14.48 9.89
C ASN A 109 1.08 -13.02 9.61
N ALA A 110 0.76 -12.73 8.35
CA ALA A 110 0.38 -11.39 7.90
C ALA A 110 -1.12 -11.31 7.55
N VAL A 111 -1.73 -10.14 7.81
CA VAL A 111 -3.06 -9.77 7.35
C VAL A 111 -2.97 -8.54 6.46
N GLY A 112 -3.64 -8.58 5.31
CA GLY A 112 -3.64 -7.48 4.35
C GLY A 112 -4.99 -6.76 4.35
N LEU A 113 -4.97 -5.48 4.73
CA LEU A 113 -6.16 -4.64 4.87
C LEU A 113 -6.10 -3.44 3.90
N GLY A 114 -7.26 -3.03 3.41
CA GLY A 114 -7.49 -1.74 2.76
C GLY A 114 -8.01 -0.70 3.77
N GLY A 115 -7.94 0.58 3.41
CA GLY A 115 -8.37 1.65 4.32
C GLY A 115 -9.86 1.60 4.71
N VAL A 116 -10.70 0.99 3.88
CA VAL A 116 -12.15 0.84 4.14
C VAL A 116 -12.46 -0.27 5.13
N ASP A 117 -11.56 -1.25 5.28
CA ASP A 117 -11.78 -2.39 6.18
C ASP A 117 -11.84 -1.85 7.61
N GLY A 118 -12.95 -2.08 8.32
CA GLY A 118 -13.13 -1.60 9.69
C GLY A 118 -13.04 -0.07 9.86
N ASN A 119 -13.17 0.72 8.78
CA ASN A 119 -13.01 2.17 8.80
C ASN A 119 -11.63 2.63 9.30
N ILE A 120 -10.56 1.88 8.98
CA ILE A 120 -9.18 2.20 9.39
C ILE A 120 -8.75 3.58 8.90
N LEU A 121 -9.12 3.97 7.67
CA LEU A 121 -8.79 5.26 7.08
C LEU A 121 -10.02 5.97 6.54
N ASN A 122 -10.13 7.25 6.87
CA ASN A 122 -11.05 8.20 6.26
C ASN A 122 -10.28 9.21 5.41
N ALA A 123 -10.77 9.46 4.19
CA ALA A 123 -10.15 10.40 3.28
C ALA A 123 -11.14 11.52 2.90
N ILE A 124 -10.64 12.75 2.86
CA ILE A 124 -11.41 13.92 2.41
C ILE A 124 -10.98 14.26 0.99
N ARG A 125 -11.96 14.39 0.08
CA ARG A 125 -11.70 14.82 -1.30
C ARG A 125 -11.12 16.24 -1.29
N LYS A 126 -10.03 16.46 -2.04
CA LYS A 126 -9.45 17.80 -2.22
C LYS A 126 -10.49 18.73 -2.88
N LYS A 127 -10.64 19.95 -2.33
CA LYS A 127 -11.72 20.89 -2.70
C LYS A 127 -11.61 21.47 -4.13
N LYS A 128 -10.41 21.55 -4.73
CA LYS A 128 -10.17 21.97 -6.12
C LYS A 128 -8.95 21.26 -6.69
N LEU A 129 -9.08 20.71 -7.89
CA LEU A 129 -7.96 20.40 -8.78
C LEU A 129 -7.91 21.56 -9.78
N LEU A 130 -7.01 22.52 -9.58
CA LEU A 130 -6.69 23.48 -10.64
C LEU A 130 -5.81 22.71 -11.63
N ILE A 131 -6.39 22.38 -12.78
CA ILE A 131 -5.66 21.84 -13.93
C ILE A 131 -5.14 23.08 -14.67
N ILE A 132 -3.83 23.21 -14.78
CA ILE A 132 -3.21 24.19 -15.66
C ILE A 132 -3.03 23.45 -16.99
N ASP A 133 -3.85 23.77 -17.97
CA ASP A 133 -3.60 23.38 -19.36
C ASP A 133 -2.45 24.25 -19.89
N GLU A 134 -1.43 23.62 -20.49
CA GLU A 134 -0.45 24.34 -21.33
C GLU A 134 -1.05 24.64 -22.71
#